data_AF-A0A800F963-F1
#
_entry.id   AF-A0A800F963-F1
#
_cell.length_a   1.000
_cell.length_b   1.000
_cell.length_c   1.000
_cell.angle_alpha   90.00
_cell.angle_beta   90.00
_cell.angle_gamma   90.00
#
_symmetry.space_group_name_H-M   'P 1'
#
loop_
_entity.id
_entity.type
_entity.pdbx_description
1 polymer ?
#
loop_
_entity_poly.entity_id
_entity_poly.type
_entity_poly.pdbx_seq_one_letter_code
_entity_poly.pdbx_strand_id
1 'polypeptide(L)'
;MPGGPRTAITPASVGETIVRAIVTMARALDFYVVAEGVETDAEFEVVRQLRYDAAQGFFLQGPLPPDELEEAMALRAPSSMFDGQA
;
A
#
# COMPACT_ATOMS: atom_id res chain seq x y z
N MET A 1 -4.49 23.97 -38.25
CA MET A 1 -4.41 22.57 -37.79
C MET A 1 -5.42 22.37 -36.66
N PRO A 2 -6.27 21.34 -36.71
CA PRO A 2 -7.23 21.04 -35.65
C PRO A 2 -6.50 20.51 -34.40
N GLY A 3 -6.93 20.95 -33.22
CA GLY A 3 -6.30 20.62 -31.94
C GLY A 3 -6.36 19.12 -31.63
N GLY A 4 -5.21 18.54 -31.31
CA GLY A 4 -5.07 17.14 -30.92
C GLY A 4 -5.84 16.80 -29.63
N PRO A 5 -6.07 15.51 -29.36
CA PRO A 5 -6.86 15.06 -28.24
C PRO A 5 -6.26 15.58 -26.93
N ARG A 6 -7.03 16.39 -26.21
CA ARG A 6 -6.73 16.72 -24.81
C ARG A 6 -6.79 15.40 -24.04
N THR A 7 -5.64 14.94 -23.57
CA THR A 7 -5.49 13.75 -22.73
C THR A 7 -6.59 13.75 -21.66
N ALA A 8 -7.50 12.78 -21.76
CA ALA A 8 -8.53 12.59 -20.76
C ALA A 8 -7.86 12.05 -19.50
N ILE A 9 -7.52 12.95 -18.57
CA ILE A 9 -7.17 12.57 -17.21
C ILE A 9 -8.50 12.35 -16.51
N THR A 10 -8.88 11.08 -16.32
CA THR A 10 -9.96 10.74 -15.40
C THR A 10 -9.50 11.20 -14.01
N PRO A 11 -10.25 12.09 -13.32
CA PRO A 11 -9.78 12.61 -12.05
C PRO A 11 -9.80 11.49 -11.02
N ALA A 12 -8.61 11.15 -10.52
CA ALA A 12 -8.46 10.39 -9.29
C ALA A 12 -9.25 11.10 -8.17
N SER A 13 -9.73 10.33 -7.20
CA SER A 13 -10.35 10.95 -6.02
C SER A 13 -9.35 11.87 -5.31
N VAL A 14 -9.84 12.88 -4.58
CA VAL A 14 -8.97 13.75 -3.77
C VAL A 14 -8.11 12.92 -2.81
N GLY A 15 -8.70 11.88 -2.21
CA GLY A 15 -7.99 10.95 -1.33
C GLY A 15 -6.84 10.23 -2.04
N GLU A 16 -7.10 9.66 -3.21
CA GLU A 16 -6.06 8.98 -4.01
C GLU A 16 -4.91 9.93 -4.40
N THR A 17 -5.25 11.18 -4.75
CA THR A 17 -4.25 12.20 -5.09
C THR A 17 -3.35 12.53 -3.89
N ILE A 18 -3.93 12.70 -2.70
CA ILE A 18 -3.20 12.97 -1.46
C ILE A 18 -2.29 11.78 -1.12
N VAL A 19 -2.82 10.57 -1.15
CA VAL A 19 -2.08 9.34 -0.88
C VAL A 19 -0.86 9.23 -1.80
N ARG A 20 -1.05 9.43 -3.10
CA ARG A 20 0.04 9.39 -4.09
C ARG A 20 1.11 10.45 -3.81
N ALA A 21 0.70 11.66 -3.44
CA ALA A 21 1.63 12.74 -3.10
C ALA A 21 2.46 12.42 -1.85
N ILE A 22 1.82 11.87 -0.81
CA ILE A 22 2.48 11.46 0.45
C ILE A 22 3.49 10.34 0.18
N VAL A 23 3.10 9.28 -0.53
CA VAL A 23 4.00 8.16 -0.87
C VAL A 23 5.20 8.64 -1.68
N THR A 24 4.96 9.54 -2.65
CA THR A 24 6.05 10.12 -3.46
C THR A 24 7.03 10.91 -2.58
N MET A 25 6.51 11.71 -1.65
CA MET A 25 7.33 12.48 -0.72
C MET A 25 8.12 11.58 0.23
N ALA A 26 7.46 10.58 0.82
CA ALA A 26 8.08 9.65 1.76
C ALA A 26 9.26 8.90 1.12
N ARG A 27 9.08 8.43 -0.13
CA ARG A 27 10.16 7.80 -0.90
C ARG A 27 11.32 8.73 -1.19
N ALA A 28 11.04 9.96 -1.59
CA ALA A 28 12.10 10.95 -1.85
C ALA A 28 12.91 11.28 -0.59
N LEU A 29 12.34 11.03 0.59
CA LEU A 29 12.97 11.20 1.90
C LEU A 29 13.49 9.90 2.51
N ASP A 30 13.42 8.77 1.77
CA ASP A 30 13.81 7.44 2.23
C ASP A 30 13.09 6.99 3.52
N PHE A 31 11.81 7.33 3.62
CA PHE A 31 10.96 6.93 4.74
C PHE A 31 10.31 5.57 4.49
N TYR A 32 10.27 4.76 5.54
CA TYR A 32 9.50 3.52 5.57
C TYR A 32 8.01 3.82 5.70
N VAL A 33 7.21 3.38 4.73
CA VAL A 33 5.78 3.67 4.63
C VAL A 33 4.97 2.41 4.93
N VAL A 34 4.08 2.52 5.92
CA VAL A 34 3.11 1.47 6.26
C VAL A 34 1.71 1.91 5.83
N ALA A 35 1.00 1.05 5.10
CA ALA A 35 -0.43 1.22 4.87
C ALA A 35 -1.22 0.59 6.01
N GLU A 36 -1.83 1.41 6.87
CA GLU A 36 -2.68 0.93 7.96
C GLU A 36 -4.16 0.90 7.56
N GLY A 37 -4.91 -0.08 8.09
CA GLY A 37 -6.35 -0.20 7.88
C GLY A 37 -6.76 -0.89 6.58
N VAL A 38 -5.94 -1.79 6.03
CA VAL A 38 -6.29 -2.57 4.84
C VAL A 38 -7.35 -3.62 5.17
N GLU A 39 -8.56 -3.48 4.65
CA GLU A 39 -9.70 -4.35 4.97
C GLU A 39 -10.11 -5.25 3.80
N THR A 40 -9.71 -4.90 2.58
CA THR A 40 -10.08 -5.62 1.35
C THR A 40 -8.88 -6.00 0.48
N ASP A 41 -9.08 -7.01 -0.37
CA ASP A 41 -8.16 -7.40 -1.44
C ASP A 41 -7.80 -6.21 -2.35
N ALA A 42 -8.82 -5.48 -2.79
CA ALA A 42 -8.64 -4.37 -3.72
C ALA A 42 -7.76 -3.26 -3.13
N GLU A 43 -7.91 -2.95 -1.84
CA GLU A 43 -7.04 -2.00 -1.14
C GLU A 43 -5.62 -2.55 -1.01
N PHE A 44 -5.46 -3.83 -0.68
CA PHE A 44 -4.15 -4.48 -0.60
C PHE A 44 -3.40 -4.47 -1.93
N GLU A 45 -4.12 -4.66 -3.04
CA GLU A 45 -3.56 -4.58 -4.39
C GLU A 45 -3.10 -3.15 -4.74
N VAL A 46 -3.86 -2.12 -4.32
CA VAL A 46 -3.42 -0.72 -4.45
C VAL A 46 -2.13 -0.47 -3.65
N VAL A 47 -2.06 -0.95 -2.41
CA VAL A 47 -0.85 -0.85 -1.57
C VAL A 47 0.35 -1.53 -2.24
N ARG A 48 0.13 -2.67 -2.89
CA ARG A 48 1.15 -3.36 -3.70
C ARG A 48 1.62 -2.55 -4.89
N GLN A 49 0.69 -2.05 -5.69
CA GLN A 49 1.02 -1.27 -6.89
C GLN A 49 1.72 0.05 -6.53
N LEU A 50 1.29 0.67 -5.43
CA LEU A 50 1.91 1.87 -4.88
C LEU A 50 3.15 1.57 -4.06
N ARG A 51 3.69 0.32 -4.04
CA ARG A 51 4.89 -0.15 -3.33
C ARG A 51 5.15 0.57 -2.01
N TYR A 52 4.22 0.44 -1.08
CA TYR A 52 4.48 0.70 0.33
C TYR A 52 5.53 -0.30 0.83
N ASP A 53 6.11 -0.09 2.00
CA ASP A 53 7.09 -1.04 2.54
C ASP A 53 6.42 -2.15 3.36
N ALA A 54 5.30 -1.83 4.00
CA ALA A 54 4.46 -2.78 4.71
C ALA A 54 2.98 -2.38 4.68
N ALA A 55 2.14 -3.32 5.09
CA ALA A 55 0.70 -3.15 5.22
C ALA A 55 0.20 -3.80 6.51
N GLN A 56 -0.80 -3.19 7.14
CA GLN A 56 -1.51 -3.70 8.30
C GLN A 56 -3.01 -3.53 8.10
N GLY A 57 -3.78 -4.54 8.46
CA GLY A 57 -5.24 -4.44 8.52
C GLY A 57 -5.92 -5.80 8.62
N PHE A 58 -7.23 -5.79 8.81
CA PHE A 58 -8.05 -7.00 9.01
C PHE A 58 -7.99 -7.96 7.83
N PHE A 59 -7.76 -7.47 6.60
CA PHE A 59 -7.54 -8.33 5.44
C PHE A 59 -6.32 -9.25 5.62
N LEU A 60 -5.28 -8.73 6.28
CA LEU A 60 -4.05 -9.48 6.49
C LEU A 60 -4.13 -10.33 7.75
N GLN A 61 -4.42 -9.69 8.88
CA GLN A 61 -4.63 -10.34 10.16
C GLN A 61 -5.29 -9.33 11.11
N GLY A 62 -6.34 -9.75 11.80
CA GLY A 62 -6.94 -8.94 12.85
C GLY A 62 -6.05 -8.84 14.11
N PRO A 63 -6.42 -8.00 15.09
CA PRO A 63 -5.76 -8.00 16.39
C PRO A 63 -5.81 -9.39 17.03
N LEU A 64 -4.71 -9.81 17.67
CA LEU A 64 -4.58 -11.10 18.31
C LEU A 64 -4.29 -10.93 19.82
N PRO A 65 -4.73 -11.87 20.66
CA PRO A 65 -4.19 -12.05 22.00
C PRO A 65 -2.67 -12.30 21.98
N PRO A 66 -1.92 -11.87 23.00
CA PRO A 66 -0.47 -12.04 23.05
C PRO A 66 0.00 -13.51 22.95
N ASP A 67 -0.79 -14.43 23.49
CA ASP A 67 -0.53 -15.87 23.50
C ASP A 67 -0.74 -16.56 22.15
N GLU A 68 -1.46 -15.91 21.22
CA GLU A 68 -1.70 -16.42 19.86
C GLU A 68 -0.71 -15.86 18.82
N LEU A 69 0.08 -14.83 19.18
CA LEU A 69 0.94 -14.12 18.25
C LEU A 69 2.04 -15.00 17.66
N GLU A 70 2.73 -15.77 18.50
CA GLU A 70 3.87 -16.61 18.07
C GLU A 70 3.42 -17.66 17.05
N GLU A 71 2.28 -18.31 17.29
CA GLU A 71 1.70 -19.30 16.37
C GLU A 71 1.29 -18.64 15.05
N ALA A 72 0.60 -17.50 15.11
CA ALA A 72 0.20 -16.76 13.92
C ALA A 72 1.39 -16.29 13.06
N MET A 73 2.49 -15.87 13.70
CA MET A 73 3.73 -15.51 13.02
C MET A 73 4.44 -16.72 12.41
N ALA A 74 4.42 -17.88 13.08
CA ALA A 74 5.04 -19.10 12.57
C ALA A 74 4.32 -19.65 11.31
N LEU A 75 3.00 -19.50 11.23
CA LEU A 75 2.21 -19.94 10.06
C LEU A 75 2.40 -19.03 8.84
N ARG A 76 2.93 -17.81 9.01
CA ARG A 76 3.19 -16.87 7.93
C ARG A 76 4.70 -16.66 7.81
N ALA A 77 5.33 -17.36 6.87
CA ALA A 77 6.70 -17.01 6.49
C ALA A 77 6.75 -15.51 6.16
N PRO A 78 7.81 -14.78 6.59
CA PRO A 78 8.00 -13.39 6.17
C PRO A 78 8.04 -13.40 4.64
N SER A 79 6.96 -12.89 4.05
CA SER A 79 6.91 -12.61 2.63
C SER A 79 7.55 -11.25 2.51
N SER A 80 8.68 -11.17 1.82
CA SER A 80 9.13 -9.88 1.36
C SER A 80 8.12 -9.38 0.35
N MET A 81 7.23 -8.52 0.84
CA MET A 81 6.13 -8.01 0.03
C MET A 81 6.67 -7.21 -1.18
N PHE A 82 7.91 -6.69 -1.06
CA PHE A 82 8.58 -5.83 -2.03
C PHE A 82 10.10 -6.03 -2.11
N ASP A 83 10.63 -7.27 -2.02
CA ASP A 83 12.04 -7.50 -2.38
C ASP A 83 12.22 -7.28 -3.89
N GLY A 84 12.56 -6.06 -4.30
CA GLY A 84 12.87 -5.77 -5.69
C GLY A 84 12.80 -4.30 -6.11
N GLN A 85 14.00 -3.70 -6.08
CA GLN A 85 14.48 -2.52 -6.81
C GLN A 85 14.42 -1.18 -6.07
N ALA A 86 15.63 -0.72 -5.74
CA ALA A 86 15.99 0.69 -5.62
C ALA A 86 15.66 1.49 -6.90
#